data_AF-A0A7W0RU30-F1
#
_entry.id   AF-A0A7W0RU30-F1
#
_cell.length_a   1.000
_cell.length_b   1.000
_cell.length_c   1.000
_cell.angle_alpha   90.00
_cell.angle_beta   90.00
_cell.angle_gamma   90.00
#
_symmetry.space_group_name_H-M   'P 1'
#
loop_
_entity.id
_entity.type
_entity.pdbx_description
1 polymer ?
#
loop_
_entity_poly.entity_id
_entity_poly.type
_entity_poly.pdbx_seq_one_letter_code
_entity_poly.pdbx_strand_id
1 'polypeptide(L)'
;MFRVNDFKSQEVSARLLEALMAGPIKMRTDLSGDLLRMIARSSRDAKQVRRLLAIASIYDGRSRTEAAKIGGVGLQVLRDWIVRFNAEGPDGLIDRKAPGKVPILNDSQRQALAQAVETGANPNLDGLNRWRLSDLVQFLWDQFGVSVSETTVGRELRAMGYRKLSASHGHHDHGHGATGAPQSHGAGLWARRRH
;
A
#
# COMPACT_ATOMS: atom_id res chain seq x y z
N MET A 1 4.36 17.08 -13.50
CA MET A 1 4.93 16.33 -14.64
C MET A 1 5.91 15.30 -14.10
N PHE A 2 5.45 14.13 -13.66
CA PHE A 2 6.30 12.96 -13.37
C PHE A 2 5.49 11.73 -13.76
N ARG A 3 5.78 11.21 -14.95
CA ARG A 3 5.20 10.00 -15.53
C ARG A 3 6.41 9.12 -15.90
N VAL A 4 6.22 7.79 -15.81
CA VAL A 4 6.93 6.72 -16.56
C VAL A 4 8.05 5.89 -15.89
N ASN A 5 8.53 6.14 -14.65
CA ASN A 5 9.68 5.34 -14.14
C ASN A 5 9.39 4.11 -13.26
N ASP A 6 8.17 3.88 -12.78
CA ASP A 6 7.90 2.74 -11.88
C ASP A 6 7.67 1.40 -12.62
N PHE A 7 7.11 1.47 -13.84
CA PHE A 7 6.84 0.28 -14.65
C PHE A 7 8.13 -0.38 -15.13
N LYS A 8 9.15 0.41 -15.48
CA LYS A 8 10.48 -0.09 -15.86
C LYS A 8 11.18 -0.81 -14.70
N SER A 9 10.99 -0.37 -13.45
CA SER A 9 11.60 -1.04 -12.30
C SER A 9 11.01 -2.42 -12.05
N GLN A 10 9.70 -2.60 -12.19
CA GLN A 10 9.07 -3.93 -12.08
C GLN A 10 9.38 -4.84 -13.28
N GLU A 11 9.44 -4.28 -14.49
CA GLU A 11 9.74 -5.05 -15.71
C GLU A 11 11.22 -5.43 -15.82
N VAL A 12 12.13 -4.59 -15.32
CA VAL A 12 13.55 -4.92 -15.15
C VAL A 12 13.75 -5.94 -14.03
N SER A 13 13.00 -5.85 -12.91
CA SER A 13 12.99 -6.90 -11.87
C SER A 13 12.44 -8.23 -12.39
N ALA A 14 11.40 -8.23 -13.21
CA ALA A 14 10.84 -9.44 -13.81
C ALA A 14 11.79 -10.07 -14.85
N ARG A 15 12.40 -9.25 -15.71
CA ARG A 15 13.42 -9.70 -16.68
C ARG A 15 14.72 -10.15 -16.01
N LEU A 16 15.13 -9.53 -14.91
CA LEU A 16 16.21 -10.01 -14.06
C LEU A 16 15.83 -11.31 -13.37
N LEU A 17 14.61 -11.45 -12.86
CA LEU A 17 14.13 -12.71 -12.28
C LEU A 17 14.19 -13.85 -13.31
N GLU A 18 13.71 -13.65 -14.54
CA GLU A 18 13.84 -14.64 -15.62
C GLU A 18 15.30 -14.94 -16.01
N ALA A 19 16.13 -13.92 -16.23
CA ALA A 19 17.54 -14.09 -16.58
C ALA A 19 18.37 -14.75 -15.46
N LEU A 20 18.00 -14.48 -14.20
CA LEU A 20 18.60 -15.12 -13.05
C LEU A 20 18.14 -16.59 -13.00
N MET A 21 16.86 -16.91 -13.21
CA MET A 21 16.31 -18.28 -13.09
C MET A 21 17.03 -19.33 -13.96
N ALA A 22 17.75 -18.92 -15.01
CA ALA A 22 18.47 -19.82 -15.92
C ALA A 22 19.95 -20.10 -15.55
N GLY A 23 20.53 -19.44 -14.54
CA GLY A 23 21.95 -19.61 -14.20
C GLY A 23 22.35 -19.32 -12.75
N PRO A 24 23.55 -19.75 -12.31
CA PRO A 24 24.06 -19.42 -10.99
C PRO A 24 24.33 -17.91 -10.87
N ILE A 25 23.61 -17.23 -9.97
CA ILE A 25 23.80 -15.80 -9.69
C ILE A 25 25.23 -15.55 -9.23
N LYS A 26 26.02 -14.79 -10.00
CA LYS A 26 27.39 -14.43 -9.62
C LYS A 26 27.37 -13.49 -8.42
N MET A 27 28.34 -13.66 -7.52
CA MET A 27 28.56 -12.74 -6.41
C MET A 27 29.26 -11.47 -6.92
N ARG A 28 28.94 -10.31 -6.33
CA ARG A 28 29.74 -9.08 -6.53
C ARG A 28 31.20 -9.30 -6.11
N THR A 29 32.15 -8.65 -6.77
CA THR A 29 33.59 -8.95 -6.63
C THR A 29 34.36 -7.92 -5.80
N ASP A 30 33.71 -6.84 -5.38
CA ASP A 30 34.30 -5.74 -4.61
C ASP A 30 34.26 -5.96 -3.09
N LEU A 31 33.63 -7.04 -2.63
CA LEU A 31 33.56 -7.43 -1.22
C LEU A 31 34.20 -8.81 -1.00
N SER A 32 34.61 -9.09 0.24
CA SER A 32 35.23 -10.35 0.65
C SER A 32 34.50 -11.01 1.82
N GLY A 33 34.68 -12.32 1.97
CA GLY A 33 34.11 -13.07 3.10
C GLY A 33 34.58 -12.53 4.47
N ASP A 34 35.82 -12.08 4.58
CA ASP A 34 36.37 -11.52 5.82
C ASP A 34 35.73 -10.19 6.20
N LEU A 35 35.48 -9.32 5.23
CA LEU A 35 34.74 -8.09 5.47
C LEU A 35 33.31 -8.39 5.97
N LEU A 36 32.63 -9.39 5.38
CA LEU A 36 31.30 -9.77 5.83
C LEU A 36 31.29 -10.34 7.25
N ARG A 37 32.32 -11.11 7.64
CA ARG A 37 32.49 -11.58 9.02
C ARG A 37 32.76 -10.43 9.99
N MET A 38 33.54 -9.44 9.59
CA MET A 38 33.79 -8.24 10.39
C MET A 38 32.48 -7.47 10.64
N ILE A 39 31.70 -7.24 9.58
CA ILE A 39 30.39 -6.57 9.69
C ILE A 39 29.44 -7.40 10.58
N ALA A 40 29.40 -8.72 10.39
CA ALA A 40 28.58 -9.61 11.20
C ALA A 40 28.91 -9.51 12.70
N ARG A 41 30.19 -9.43 13.08
CA ARG A 41 30.60 -9.25 14.49
C ARG A 41 30.12 -7.94 15.09
N SER A 42 30.01 -6.88 14.28
CA SER A 42 29.52 -5.56 14.72
C SER A 42 28.00 -5.42 14.69
N SER A 43 27.29 -6.34 14.02
CA SER A 43 25.84 -6.25 13.87
C SER A 43 25.10 -6.70 15.12
N ARG A 44 24.04 -5.95 15.48
CA ARG A 44 23.11 -6.28 16.56
C ARG A 44 21.90 -7.08 16.07
N ASP A 45 21.72 -7.23 14.76
CA ASP A 45 20.63 -7.99 14.17
C ASP A 45 21.05 -9.44 13.90
N ALA A 46 20.60 -10.37 14.76
CA ALA A 46 20.91 -11.78 14.64
C ALA A 46 20.46 -12.42 13.31
N LYS A 47 19.45 -11.85 12.62
CA LYS A 47 19.06 -12.32 11.28
C LYS A 47 20.08 -11.84 10.25
N GLN A 48 20.50 -10.58 10.32
CA GLN A 48 21.54 -10.05 9.44
C GLN A 48 22.85 -10.82 9.62
N VAL A 49 23.26 -11.12 10.85
CA VAL A 49 24.46 -11.93 11.15
C VAL A 49 24.43 -13.26 10.43
N ARG A 50 23.34 -14.03 10.54
CA ARG A 50 23.21 -15.34 9.86
C ARG A 50 23.30 -15.22 8.34
N ARG A 51 22.68 -14.18 7.76
CA ARG A 51 22.72 -13.91 6.32
C ARG A 51 24.13 -13.56 5.85
N LEU A 52 24.82 -12.71 6.59
CA LEU A 52 26.21 -12.33 6.30
C LEU A 52 27.15 -13.53 6.37
N LEU A 53 26.99 -14.40 7.37
CA LEU A 53 27.81 -15.63 7.49
C LEU A 53 27.54 -16.63 6.37
N ALA A 54 26.27 -16.80 5.99
CA ALA A 54 25.90 -17.63 4.84
C ALA A 54 26.57 -17.12 3.55
N ILE A 55 26.52 -15.80 3.30
CA ILE A 55 27.13 -15.20 2.10
C ILE A 55 28.66 -15.22 2.16
N ALA A 56 29.27 -14.97 3.33
CA ALA A 56 30.71 -15.09 3.52
C ALA A 56 31.21 -16.48 3.14
N SER A 57 30.45 -17.52 3.46
CA SER A 57 30.81 -18.89 3.09
C SER A 57 30.87 -19.14 1.58
N ILE A 58 30.04 -18.43 0.80
CA ILE A 58 30.08 -18.49 -0.66
C ILE A 58 31.35 -17.84 -1.18
N TYR A 59 31.80 -16.74 -0.56
CA TYR A 59 33.10 -16.14 -0.89
C TYR A 59 34.27 -17.06 -0.57
N ASP A 60 34.16 -17.93 0.44
CA ASP A 60 35.16 -18.98 0.71
C ASP A 60 35.10 -20.15 -0.28
N GLY A 61 34.21 -20.10 -1.28
CA GLY A 61 34.03 -21.17 -2.25
C GLY A 61 33.12 -22.32 -1.79
N ARG A 62 32.39 -22.17 -0.67
CA ARG A 62 31.39 -23.19 -0.29
C ARG A 62 30.23 -23.24 -1.28
N SER A 63 29.61 -24.41 -1.38
CA SER A 63 28.43 -24.58 -2.21
C SER A 63 27.24 -23.76 -1.69
N ARG A 64 26.32 -23.40 -2.59
CA ARG A 64 25.07 -22.70 -2.20
C ARG A 64 24.22 -23.54 -1.24
N THR A 65 24.28 -24.87 -1.33
CA THR A 65 23.61 -25.77 -0.39
C THR A 65 24.17 -25.65 1.03
N GLU A 66 25.50 -25.60 1.18
CA GLU A 66 26.13 -25.41 2.48
C GLU A 66 25.87 -24.01 3.04
N ALA A 67 25.92 -22.97 2.21
CA ALA A 67 25.55 -21.62 2.61
C ALA A 67 24.10 -21.51 3.09
N ALA A 68 23.17 -22.22 2.43
CA ALA A 68 21.76 -22.25 2.82
C ALA A 68 21.58 -22.90 4.20
N LYS A 69 22.32 -23.98 4.48
CA LYS A 69 22.35 -24.61 5.80
C LYS A 69 22.87 -23.67 6.88
N ILE A 70 23.96 -22.93 6.62
CA ILE A 70 24.50 -21.92 7.55
C ILE A 70 23.44 -20.84 7.84
N GLY A 71 22.71 -20.41 6.83
CA GLY A 71 21.61 -19.46 6.97
C GLY A 71 20.34 -20.01 7.63
N GLY A 72 20.22 -21.33 7.74
CA GLY A 72 19.00 -22.01 8.19
C GLY A 72 17.82 -21.83 7.24
N VAL A 73 18.06 -21.75 5.93
CA VAL A 73 17.03 -21.45 4.91
C VAL A 73 17.13 -22.38 3.69
N GLY A 74 16.09 -22.38 2.85
CA GLY A 74 16.12 -23.05 1.55
C GLY A 74 16.92 -22.27 0.48
N LEU A 75 17.26 -22.96 -0.62
CA LEU A 75 18.04 -22.38 -1.73
C LEU A 75 17.40 -21.14 -2.36
N GLN A 76 16.08 -21.09 -2.46
CA GLN A 76 15.37 -19.93 -3.03
C GLN A 76 15.51 -18.70 -2.14
N VAL A 77 15.45 -18.85 -0.82
CA VAL A 77 15.60 -17.74 0.12
C VAL A 77 17.05 -17.25 0.13
N LEU A 78 18.03 -18.16 0.10
CA LEU A 78 19.44 -17.79 -0.05
C LEU A 78 19.67 -17.03 -1.37
N ARG A 79 19.05 -17.47 -2.45
CA ARG A 79 19.12 -16.81 -3.76
C ARG A 79 18.60 -15.38 -3.68
N ASP A 80 17.46 -15.16 -3.02
CA ASP A 80 16.91 -13.82 -2.82
C ASP A 80 17.82 -12.93 -1.95
N TRP A 81 18.54 -13.52 -0.98
CA TRP A 81 19.57 -12.81 -0.22
C TRP A 81 20.74 -12.38 -1.10
N ILE A 82 21.22 -13.26 -1.99
CA ILE A 82 22.31 -12.93 -2.93
C ILE A 82 21.89 -11.81 -3.87
N VAL A 83 20.66 -11.83 -4.40
CA VAL A 83 20.14 -10.75 -5.26
C VAL A 83 20.15 -9.41 -4.53
N ARG A 84 19.59 -9.36 -3.32
CA ARG A 84 19.57 -8.12 -2.52
C ARG A 84 20.96 -7.66 -2.11
N PHE A 85 21.82 -8.59 -1.72
CA PHE A 85 23.21 -8.30 -1.37
C PHE A 85 24.02 -7.77 -2.55
N ASN A 86 23.81 -8.31 -3.76
CA ASN A 86 24.48 -7.81 -4.95
C ASN A 86 24.03 -6.38 -5.29
N ALA A 87 22.74 -6.06 -5.11
CA ALA A 87 22.19 -4.74 -5.39
C ALA A 87 22.56 -3.70 -4.32
N GLU A 88 22.57 -4.07 -3.04
CA GLU A 88 22.56 -3.11 -1.92
C GLU A 88 23.69 -3.35 -0.90
N GLY A 89 24.48 -4.40 -1.09
CA GLY A 89 25.56 -4.77 -0.18
C GLY A 89 25.05 -5.36 1.15
N PRO A 90 25.87 -5.27 2.22
CA PRO A 90 25.53 -5.79 3.55
C PRO A 90 24.21 -5.28 4.13
N ASP A 91 23.82 -4.05 3.77
CA ASP A 91 22.59 -3.41 4.25
C ASP A 91 21.33 -4.02 3.64
N GLY A 92 21.42 -4.61 2.44
CA GLY A 92 20.32 -5.34 1.80
C GLY A 92 19.90 -6.63 2.53
N LEU A 93 20.71 -7.05 3.51
CA LEU A 93 20.45 -8.21 4.37
C LEU A 93 19.78 -7.85 5.69
N ILE A 94 19.50 -6.56 5.94
CA ILE A 94 18.71 -6.11 7.10
C ILE A 94 17.22 -6.27 6.78
N ASP A 95 16.41 -6.68 7.76
CA ASP A 95 14.96 -6.67 7.59
C ASP A 95 14.48 -5.22 7.41
N ARG A 96 13.93 -4.92 6.23
CA ARG A 96 13.21 -3.65 6.02
C ARG A 96 11.77 -3.82 6.46
N LYS A 97 11.22 -2.78 7.08
CA LYS A 97 9.76 -2.68 7.27
C LYS A 97 9.13 -2.74 5.87
N ALA A 98 8.27 -3.73 5.65
CA ALA A 98 7.56 -3.84 4.38
C ALA A 98 6.85 -2.51 4.11
N PRO A 99 6.88 -1.99 2.87
CA PRO A 99 5.99 -0.89 2.49
C PRO A 99 4.58 -1.34 2.88
N GLY A 100 3.87 -0.49 3.63
CA GLY A 100 2.53 -0.82 4.10
C GLY A 100 1.62 -1.20 2.94
N LYS A 101 0.46 -1.80 3.26
CA LYS A 101 -0.54 -2.13 2.24
C LYS A 101 -0.82 -0.89 1.38
N VAL A 102 -0.65 -1.01 0.07
CA VAL A 102 -0.98 0.05 -0.88
C VAL A 102 -2.47 0.41 -0.68
N PRO A 103 -2.80 1.67 -0.37
CA PRO A 103 -4.18 2.11 -0.26
C PRO A 103 -4.94 1.84 -1.56
N ILE A 104 -6.16 1.32 -1.47
CA ILE A 104 -6.94 0.95 -2.66
C ILE A 104 -7.33 2.20 -3.46
N LEU A 105 -7.59 3.31 -2.76
CA LEU A 105 -7.76 4.63 -3.38
C LEU A 105 -6.45 5.40 -3.33
N ASN A 106 -6.07 6.04 -4.43
CA ASN A 106 -5.00 7.03 -4.43
C ASN A 106 -5.52 8.42 -3.98
N ASP A 107 -4.62 9.39 -3.85
CA ASP A 107 -4.99 10.72 -3.32
C ASP A 107 -5.95 11.49 -4.24
N SER A 108 -5.79 11.35 -5.57
CA SER A 108 -6.71 11.99 -6.52
C SER A 108 -8.13 11.42 -6.44
N GLN A 109 -8.26 10.10 -6.25
CA GLN A 109 -9.54 9.42 -6.07
C GLN A 109 -10.17 9.78 -4.73
N ARG A 110 -9.37 9.90 -3.66
CA ARG A 110 -9.84 10.43 -2.36
C ARG A 110 -10.37 11.84 -2.48
N GLN A 111 -9.67 12.71 -3.21
CA GLN A 111 -10.11 14.09 -3.42
C GLN A 111 -11.40 14.16 -4.24
N ALA A 112 -11.54 13.36 -5.30
CA ALA A 112 -12.76 13.28 -6.07
C ALA A 112 -13.94 12.72 -5.26
N LEU A 113 -13.68 11.70 -4.42
CA LEU A 113 -14.67 11.15 -3.49
C LEU A 113 -15.13 12.19 -2.46
N ALA A 114 -14.20 12.97 -1.91
CA ALA A 114 -14.51 14.08 -1.00
C ALA A 114 -15.37 15.15 -1.68
N GLN A 115 -15.00 15.57 -2.89
CA GLN A 115 -15.76 16.54 -3.68
C GLN A 115 -17.17 16.05 -4.01
N ALA A 116 -17.33 14.78 -4.39
CA ALA A 116 -18.63 14.18 -4.66
C ALA A 116 -19.53 14.23 -3.40
N VAL A 117 -18.96 13.89 -2.23
CA VAL A 117 -19.69 13.94 -0.95
C VAL A 117 -20.06 15.38 -0.57
N GLU A 118 -19.17 16.35 -0.78
CA GLU A 118 -19.39 17.77 -0.42
C GLU A 118 -20.36 18.48 -1.36
N THR A 119 -20.35 18.16 -2.65
CA THR A 119 -21.23 18.77 -3.66
C THR A 119 -22.69 18.33 -3.49
N GLY A 120 -22.95 17.22 -2.80
CA GLY A 120 -24.28 16.61 -2.72
C GLY A 120 -24.65 15.88 -4.01
N ALA A 121 -25.75 15.13 -4.00
CA ALA A 121 -26.10 14.25 -5.12
C ALA A 121 -26.44 15.03 -6.41
N ASN A 122 -26.05 14.48 -7.56
CA ASN A 122 -26.50 14.91 -8.87
C ASN A 122 -28.02 14.60 -8.99
N PRO A 123 -28.90 15.56 -9.34
CA PRO A 123 -30.36 15.36 -9.38
C PRO A 123 -30.86 14.32 -10.39
N ASN A 124 -29.99 13.73 -11.22
CA ASN A 124 -30.35 12.77 -12.26
C ASN A 124 -30.45 11.30 -11.81
N LEU A 125 -30.17 10.98 -10.54
CA LEU A 125 -30.34 9.63 -10.00
C LEU A 125 -31.45 9.64 -8.92
N ASP A 126 -32.64 9.20 -9.32
CA ASP A 126 -33.75 8.75 -8.48
C ASP A 126 -34.05 9.56 -7.21
N GLY A 127 -34.26 10.88 -7.32
CA GLY A 127 -35.04 11.69 -6.36
C GLY A 127 -34.58 11.70 -4.88
N LEU A 128 -33.51 10.99 -4.54
CA LEU A 128 -32.96 10.86 -3.21
C LEU A 128 -31.68 11.68 -3.19
N ASN A 129 -31.79 12.89 -2.65
CA ASN A 129 -30.74 13.91 -2.60
C ASN A 129 -29.57 13.57 -1.64
N ARG A 130 -29.18 12.29 -1.54
CA ARG A 130 -28.29 11.75 -0.50
C ARG A 130 -27.44 10.57 -1.02
N TRP A 131 -26.12 10.75 -1.09
CA TRP A 131 -25.17 9.68 -1.40
C TRP A 131 -25.23 8.52 -0.39
N ARG A 132 -25.59 7.33 -0.86
CA ARG A 132 -25.36 6.06 -0.14
C ARG A 132 -23.95 5.56 -0.43
N LEU A 133 -23.47 4.60 0.36
CA LEU A 133 -22.16 3.97 0.11
C LEU A 133 -22.13 3.23 -1.23
N SER A 134 -23.24 2.57 -1.61
CA SER A 134 -23.45 1.94 -2.92
C SER A 134 -23.22 2.93 -4.07
N ASP A 135 -23.75 4.14 -3.93
CA ASP A 135 -23.70 5.16 -4.97
C ASP A 135 -22.27 5.70 -5.13
N LEU A 136 -21.54 5.82 -4.02
CA LEU A 136 -20.12 6.21 -4.03
C LEU A 136 -19.21 5.11 -4.58
N VAL A 137 -19.55 3.84 -4.35
CA VAL A 137 -18.87 2.70 -4.99
C VAL A 137 -19.09 2.76 -6.50
N GLN A 138 -20.34 2.97 -6.94
CA GLN A 138 -20.66 3.09 -8.37
C GLN A 138 -19.97 4.30 -9.01
N PHE A 139 -19.96 5.46 -8.34
CA PHE A 139 -19.23 6.64 -8.79
C PHE A 139 -17.73 6.36 -8.99
N LEU A 140 -17.09 5.65 -8.05
CA LEU A 140 -15.67 5.29 -8.15
C LEU A 140 -15.40 4.31 -9.30
N TRP A 141 -16.34 3.41 -9.58
CA TRP A 141 -16.29 2.55 -10.75
C TRP A 141 -16.44 3.35 -12.05
N ASP A 142 -17.47 4.19 -12.16
CA ASP A 142 -17.78 4.91 -13.39
C ASP A 142 -16.70 5.94 -13.75
N GLN A 143 -16.12 6.62 -12.76
CA GLN A 143 -15.12 7.67 -12.99
C GLN A 143 -13.69 7.13 -13.10
N PHE A 144 -13.36 6.05 -12.38
CA PHE A 144 -11.97 5.58 -12.24
C PHE A 144 -11.74 4.10 -12.52
N GLY A 145 -12.79 3.31 -12.77
CA GLY A 145 -12.70 1.86 -12.96
C GLY A 145 -12.26 1.10 -11.70
N VAL A 146 -12.41 1.70 -10.52
CA VAL A 146 -11.93 1.12 -9.26
C VAL A 146 -13.03 0.30 -8.61
N SER A 147 -12.84 -1.02 -8.54
CA SER A 147 -13.72 -1.93 -7.80
C SER A 147 -13.38 -1.92 -6.31
N VAL A 148 -14.28 -1.37 -5.49
CA VAL A 148 -14.15 -1.29 -4.03
C VAL A 148 -15.44 -1.69 -3.34
N SER A 149 -15.32 -2.28 -2.15
CA SER A 149 -16.49 -2.57 -1.32
C SER A 149 -17.00 -1.33 -0.59
N GLU A 150 -18.30 -1.29 -0.26
CA GLU A 150 -18.89 -0.24 0.59
C GLU A 150 -18.14 -0.08 1.92
N THR A 151 -17.68 -1.18 2.51
CA THR A 151 -16.86 -1.18 3.74
C THR A 151 -15.55 -0.41 3.54
N THR A 152 -14.92 -0.55 2.38
CA THR A 152 -13.68 0.15 2.02
C THR A 152 -13.95 1.64 1.87
N VAL A 153 -14.96 2.01 1.09
CA VAL A 153 -15.37 3.41 0.91
C VAL A 153 -15.74 4.06 2.24
N GLY A 154 -16.50 3.36 3.10
CA GLY A 154 -16.84 3.84 4.44
C GLY A 154 -15.64 3.97 5.39
N ARG A 155 -14.56 3.19 5.20
CA ARG A 155 -13.31 3.38 5.95
C ARG A 155 -12.54 4.59 5.44
N GLU A 156 -12.41 4.75 4.13
CA GLU A 156 -11.77 5.91 3.50
C GLU A 156 -12.47 7.22 3.89
N LEU A 157 -13.80 7.28 3.85
CA LEU A 157 -14.57 8.43 4.31
C LEU A 157 -14.29 8.78 5.78
N ARG A 158 -14.24 7.78 6.67
CA ARG A 158 -13.90 8.00 8.09
C ARG A 158 -12.46 8.48 8.27
N ALA A 159 -11.52 7.95 7.50
CA ALA A 159 -10.12 8.38 7.52
C ALA A 159 -9.96 9.83 7.06
N MET A 160 -10.79 10.27 6.09
CA MET A 160 -10.85 11.67 5.63
C MET A 160 -11.65 12.60 6.56
N GLY A 161 -12.23 12.07 7.65
CA GLY A 161 -12.94 12.85 8.66
C GLY A 161 -14.45 12.98 8.46
N TYR A 162 -15.04 12.23 7.53
CA TYR A 162 -16.50 12.21 7.33
C TYR A 162 -17.19 11.25 8.32
N ARG A 163 -18.40 11.62 8.73
CA ARG A 163 -19.29 10.80 9.57
C ARG A 163 -20.66 10.69 8.92
N LYS A 164 -21.24 9.50 9.01
CA LYS A 164 -22.62 9.26 8.56
C LYS A 164 -23.57 10.05 9.46
N LEU A 165 -24.37 10.94 8.87
CA LEU A 165 -25.45 11.63 9.55
C LEU A 165 -26.60 10.65 9.77
N SER A 166 -26.89 10.34 11.03
CA SER A 166 -28.14 9.67 11.39
C SER A 166 -29.28 10.68 11.30
N ALA A 167 -30.41 10.28 10.72
CA ALA A 167 -31.64 11.03 10.93
C ALA A 167 -31.96 10.99 12.43
N SER A 168 -31.80 12.10 13.13
CA SER A 168 -32.40 12.24 14.45
C SER A 168 -33.91 12.20 14.27
N HIS A 169 -34.60 11.31 14.97
CA HIS A 169 -36.06 11.36 15.07
C HIS A 169 -36.42 12.65 15.81
N GLY A 170 -36.82 13.69 15.07
CA GLY A 170 -37.46 14.85 15.67
C GLY A 170 -38.85 14.44 16.16
N HIS A 171 -39.16 14.76 17.41
CA HIS A 171 -40.51 14.67 17.95
C HIS A 171 -41.48 15.40 17.01
N HIS A 172 -42.52 14.69 16.54
CA HIS A 172 -43.67 15.33 15.93
C HIS A 172 -44.45 16.05 17.04
N ASP A 173 -44.17 17.34 17.23
CA ASP A 173 -45.12 18.22 17.90
C ASP A 173 -45.99 18.88 16.83
N HIS A 174 -47.30 18.64 16.90
CA HIS A 174 -48.29 19.22 16.01
C HIS A 174 -48.48 20.70 16.36
N GLY A 175 -47.96 21.59 15.52
CA GLY A 175 -48.19 23.03 15.63
C GLY A 175 -48.45 23.66 14.26
N HIS A 176 -49.70 24.08 14.05
CA HIS A 176 -50.17 24.84 12.89
C HIS A 176 -49.38 26.13 12.66
N GLY A 177 -49.16 26.51 11.38
CA GLY A 177 -48.82 27.88 10.99
C GLY A 177 -47.85 27.95 9.81
N ALA A 178 -48.36 28.33 8.65
CA ALA A 178 -47.56 28.56 7.44
C ALA A 178 -46.85 29.91 7.48
N THR A 179 -45.55 29.95 7.17
CA THR A 179 -44.94 31.02 6.34
C THR A 179 -43.58 30.54 5.78
N GLY A 180 -43.32 30.86 4.52
CA GLY A 180 -42.21 30.32 3.74
C GLY A 180 -40.82 30.61 4.30
N ALA A 181 -39.99 29.56 4.33
CA ALA A 181 -38.55 29.62 4.57
C ALA A 181 -37.80 29.19 3.28
N PRO A 182 -36.62 29.76 3.01
CA PRO A 182 -35.83 29.38 1.83
C PRO A 182 -35.49 27.89 1.89
N GLN A 183 -35.64 27.22 0.75
CA GLN A 183 -35.33 25.79 0.60
C GLN A 183 -33.82 25.59 0.81
N SER A 184 -33.44 25.22 2.03
CA SER A 184 -32.08 24.81 2.38
C SER A 184 -31.69 23.61 1.50
N HIS A 185 -30.93 23.89 0.45
CA HIS A 185 -30.25 22.85 -0.31
C HIS A 185 -29.21 22.20 0.60
N GLY A 186 -29.22 20.87 0.68
CA GLY A 186 -28.07 20.08 1.12
C GLY A 186 -28.02 19.74 2.61
N ALA A 187 -28.51 18.54 2.95
CA ALA A 187 -27.98 17.78 4.08
C ALA A 187 -27.68 16.36 3.58
N GLY A 188 -26.46 16.17 3.07
CA GLY A 188 -25.97 14.85 2.64
C GLY A 188 -25.91 13.86 3.81
N LEU A 189 -25.85 12.55 3.51
CA LEU A 189 -25.71 11.50 4.55
C LEU A 189 -24.34 11.50 5.23
N TRP A 190 -23.41 12.35 4.80
CA TRP A 190 -22.05 12.42 5.33
C TRP A 190 -21.66 13.87 5.56
N ALA A 191 -21.19 14.19 6.77
CA ALA A 191 -20.67 15.50 7.11
C ALA A 191 -19.23 15.39 7.60
N ARG A 192 -18.39 16.35 7.20
CA ARG A 192 -17.04 16.51 7.73
C ARG A 192 -17.13 17.17 9.11
N ARG A 193 -16.32 16.73 10.07
CA ARG A 193 -16.20 17.49 11.33
C ARG A 193 -15.69 18.90 11.01
N ARG A 194 -16.45 19.92 11.43
CA ARG A 194 -15.94 21.28 11.55
C ARG A 194 -15.09 21.33 12.82
N HIS A 195 -13.87 21.84 12.69
CA HIS A 195 -12.96 22.08 13.81
C HIS A 195 -13.41 23.32 14.59
#